data_AF-A0A497BJG3-F1
#
_entry.id   AF-A0A497BJG3-F1
#
_cell.length_a   1.000
_cell.length_b   1.000
_cell.length_c   1.000
_cell.angle_alpha   90.00
_cell.angle_beta   90.00
_cell.angle_gamma   90.00
#
_symmetry.space_group_name_H-M   'P 1'
#
loop_
_entity.id
_entity.type
_entity.pdbx_description
1 polymer ?
#
loop_
_entity_poly.entity_id
_entity_poly.type
_entity_poly.pdbx_seq_one_letter_code
_entity_poly.pdbx_strand_id
1 'polypeptide(L)'
;MATSAGLLVATSTVITRQNHDQIAAIAALADDLGADHAVISRYLGAPLPDLEPSANELLSAVRAIEKLRRTGAQVRYGDCVPQCFVENSSTGCLAGVAYCAVDPWGNLRPCNHSPTVAGSLLEQPVEPLWHSAAMERWRGMIPVTCHTCAEFSRCHGGCRALVELRPEQRDPLVGAPLTQVHPPKQIRLHKGLRPVRQHRIRQEDFGYVLMRGNRVVPISVEDKPILDACDGRATLHQIEQSFGQRGLGLVAALYQKGLLELEPAD
;
A
#
# COMPACT_ATOMS: atom_id res chain seq x y z
N MET A 1 20.46 2.67 -22.08
CA MET A 1 19.81 2.86 -20.77
C MET A 1 19.52 1.48 -20.16
N ALA A 2 19.26 1.37 -18.85
CA ALA A 2 18.91 0.09 -18.22
C ALA A 2 17.68 -0.56 -18.89
N THR A 3 16.70 0.26 -19.29
CA THR A 3 15.52 -0.15 -20.05
C THR A 3 15.87 -0.73 -21.44
N SER A 4 16.85 -0.16 -22.13
CA SER A 4 17.37 -0.69 -23.40
C SER A 4 18.00 -2.08 -23.28
N ALA A 5 18.42 -2.47 -22.06
CA ALA A 5 18.95 -3.79 -21.76
C ALA A 5 17.84 -4.79 -21.32
N GLY A 6 16.56 -4.42 -21.43
CA GLY A 6 15.42 -5.26 -21.04
C GLY A 6 15.19 -5.36 -19.53
N LEU A 7 15.81 -4.49 -18.73
CA LEU A 7 15.59 -4.46 -17.28
C LEU A 7 14.30 -3.70 -16.96
N LEU A 8 13.52 -4.25 -16.02
CA LEU A 8 12.37 -3.56 -15.46
C LEU A 8 12.85 -2.42 -14.56
N VAL A 9 12.47 -1.19 -14.89
CA VAL A 9 12.90 0.03 -14.20
C VAL A 9 11.69 0.83 -13.76
N ALA A 10 11.75 1.43 -12.58
CA ALA A 10 10.83 2.48 -12.17
C ALA A 10 11.62 3.77 -11.93
N THR A 11 11.04 4.92 -12.28
CA THR A 11 11.59 6.21 -11.83
C THR A 11 11.04 6.52 -10.44
N SER A 12 11.80 7.27 -9.63
CA SER A 12 11.37 7.68 -8.30
C SER A 12 11.62 9.18 -8.13
N THR A 13 10.57 9.92 -7.79
CA THR A 13 10.62 11.38 -7.63
C THR A 13 9.97 11.80 -6.32
N VAL A 14 10.68 12.64 -5.56
CA VAL A 14 10.12 13.32 -4.39
C VAL A 14 9.52 14.65 -4.84
N ILE A 15 8.29 14.92 -4.43
CA ILE A 15 7.61 16.20 -4.63
C ILE A 15 8.24 17.25 -3.73
N THR A 16 8.68 18.34 -4.35
CA THR A 16 9.31 19.50 -3.72
C THR A 16 8.64 20.80 -4.18
N ARG A 17 9.02 21.93 -3.59
CA ARG A 17 8.60 23.27 -4.03
C ARG A 17 8.93 23.55 -5.50
N GLN A 18 9.96 22.92 -6.05
CA GLN A 18 10.45 23.18 -7.40
C GLN A 18 9.75 22.34 -8.49
N ASN A 19 9.04 21.27 -8.12
CA ASN A 19 8.52 20.31 -9.09
C ASN A 19 7.06 19.89 -8.86
N HIS A 20 6.38 20.42 -7.83
CA HIS A 20 5.02 20.01 -7.47
C HIS A 20 3.99 20.22 -8.59
N ASP A 21 4.25 21.13 -9.52
CA ASP A 21 3.42 21.45 -10.68
C ASP A 21 3.81 20.67 -11.95
N GLN A 22 4.88 19.88 -11.89
CA GLN A 22 5.44 19.14 -13.04
C GLN A 22 5.08 17.64 -13.04
N ILE A 23 4.10 17.21 -12.24
CA ILE A 23 3.73 15.79 -12.08
C ILE A 23 3.45 15.10 -13.43
N ALA A 24 2.76 15.78 -14.36
CA ALA A 24 2.49 15.23 -15.68
C ALA A 24 3.75 15.08 -16.54
N ALA A 25 4.67 16.06 -16.48
CA ALA A 25 5.94 16.00 -17.19
C ALA A 25 6.86 14.92 -16.61
N ILE A 26 6.87 14.74 -15.29
CA ILE A 26 7.60 13.65 -14.62
C ILE A 26 7.08 12.28 -15.05
N ALA A 27 5.76 12.12 -15.16
CA ALA A 27 5.16 10.88 -15.64
C ALA A 27 5.48 10.62 -17.12
N ALA A 28 5.41 11.65 -17.98
CA ALA A 28 5.78 11.56 -19.38
C ALA A 28 7.27 11.19 -19.55
N LEU A 29 8.16 11.80 -18.76
CA LEU A 29 9.58 11.46 -18.77
C LEU A 29 9.81 9.98 -18.41
N ALA A 30 9.07 9.44 -17.45
CA ALA A 30 9.20 8.01 -17.10
C ALA A 30 8.82 7.11 -18.29
N ASP A 31 7.76 7.45 -19.02
CA ASP A 31 7.31 6.75 -20.22
C ASP A 31 8.35 6.86 -21.36
N ASP A 32 8.85 8.07 -21.63
CA ASP A 32 9.90 8.33 -22.62
C ASP A 32 11.18 7.52 -22.34
N LEU A 33 11.51 7.31 -21.06
CA LEU A 33 12.66 6.51 -20.66
C LEU A 33 12.43 4.99 -20.77
N GLY A 34 11.20 4.57 -21.07
CA GLY A 34 10.77 3.17 -21.11
C GLY A 34 10.67 2.53 -19.73
N ALA A 35 10.44 3.32 -18.67
CA ALA A 35 10.21 2.80 -17.33
C ALA A 35 8.83 2.13 -17.21
N ASP A 36 8.73 1.08 -16.40
CA ASP A 36 7.46 0.38 -16.12
C ASP A 36 6.42 1.30 -15.46
N HIS A 37 6.89 2.19 -14.57
CA HIS A 37 6.05 3.19 -13.92
C HIS A 37 6.88 4.32 -13.30
N ALA A 38 6.22 5.44 -13.05
CA ALA A 38 6.72 6.53 -12.21
C ALA A 38 6.25 6.36 -10.76
N VAL A 39 7.20 6.33 -9.83
CA VAL A 39 6.93 6.41 -8.39
C VAL A 39 7.05 7.87 -7.95
N ILE A 40 5.98 8.40 -7.37
CA ILE A 40 5.92 9.78 -6.90
C ILE A 40 5.64 9.79 -5.40
N SER A 41 6.58 10.37 -4.67
CA SER A 41 6.62 10.42 -3.21
C SER A 41 6.43 11.85 -2.73
N ARG A 42 5.79 12.04 -1.58
CA ARG A 42 5.85 13.35 -0.91
C ARG A 42 7.14 13.47 -0.13
N TYR A 43 7.54 14.69 0.19
CA TYR A 43 8.68 14.92 1.07
C TYR A 43 8.43 14.32 2.47
N LEU A 44 9.34 13.44 2.92
CA LEU A 44 9.36 12.85 4.26
C LEU A 44 10.71 13.17 4.92
N GLY A 45 10.72 14.07 5.89
CA GLY A 45 11.93 14.53 6.55
C GLY A 45 11.65 15.60 7.58
N ALA A 46 12.68 16.18 8.17
CA ALA A 46 12.59 17.39 8.98
C ALA A 46 12.16 18.59 8.11
N PRO A 47 11.58 19.67 8.69
CA PRO A 47 11.19 20.83 7.90
C PRO A 47 12.36 21.42 7.11
N LEU A 48 12.20 21.57 5.80
CA LEU A 48 13.15 22.23 4.90
C LEU A 48 12.41 23.29 4.08
N PRO A 49 12.39 24.57 4.53
CA PRO A 49 11.54 25.61 3.94
C PRO A 49 11.72 25.79 2.43
N ASP A 50 12.93 25.60 1.91
CA ASP A 50 13.23 25.78 0.49
C ASP A 50 12.86 24.57 -0.37
N LEU A 51 12.61 23.41 0.23
CA LEU A 51 12.37 22.15 -0.49
C LEU A 51 10.96 21.60 -0.26
N GLU A 52 10.42 21.76 0.94
CA GLU A 52 9.15 21.18 1.36
C GLU A 52 7.96 21.90 0.68
N PRO A 53 7.11 21.18 -0.08
CA PRO A 53 5.93 21.78 -0.68
C PRO A 53 4.95 22.24 0.39
N SER A 54 4.28 23.36 0.16
CA SER A 54 3.14 23.78 0.98
C SER A 54 1.99 22.78 0.87
N ALA A 55 1.04 22.81 1.81
CA ALA A 55 -0.14 21.94 1.75
C ALA A 55 -0.94 22.14 0.45
N ASN A 56 -1.03 23.36 -0.07
CA ASN A 56 -1.74 23.64 -1.33
C ASN A 56 -0.99 23.13 -2.57
N GLU A 57 0.34 23.26 -2.57
CA GLU A 57 1.22 22.73 -3.61
C GLU A 57 1.10 21.19 -3.65
N LEU A 58 1.16 20.53 -2.49
CA LEU A 58 1.02 19.09 -2.38
C LEU A 58 -0.40 18.61 -2.73
N LEU A 59 -1.44 19.33 -2.32
CA LEU A 59 -2.83 19.04 -2.71
C LEU A 59 -3.01 19.07 -4.22
N SER A 60 -2.39 20.05 -4.90
CA SER A 60 -2.41 20.15 -6.36
C SER A 60 -1.66 18.99 -7.02
N ALA A 61 -0.49 18.62 -6.48
CA ALA A 61 0.28 17.47 -6.95
C ALA A 61 -0.49 16.14 -6.80
N VAL A 62 -1.12 15.90 -5.65
CA VAL A 62 -1.92 14.68 -5.40
C VAL A 62 -3.11 14.60 -6.36
N ARG A 63 -3.81 15.71 -6.62
CA ARG A 63 -4.88 15.75 -7.63
C ARG A 63 -4.37 15.42 -9.04
N ALA A 64 -3.18 15.90 -9.40
CA ALA A 64 -2.55 15.56 -10.68
C ALA A 64 -2.21 14.07 -10.78
N ILE A 65 -1.67 13.47 -9.71
CA ILE A 65 -1.41 12.02 -9.63
C ILE A 65 -2.70 11.23 -9.84
N GLU A 66 -3.78 11.56 -9.12
CA GLU A 66 -5.06 10.88 -9.26
C GLU A 66 -5.65 11.02 -10.66
N LYS A 67 -5.54 12.20 -11.28
CA LYS A 67 -5.97 12.41 -12.67
C LYS A 67 -5.22 11.48 -13.63
N LEU A 68 -3.89 11.43 -13.53
CA LEU A 68 -3.04 10.57 -14.37
C LEU A 68 -3.39 9.09 -14.20
N ARG A 69 -3.61 8.64 -12.96
CA ARG A 69 -4.02 7.26 -12.67
C ARG A 69 -5.40 6.92 -13.23
N ARG A 70 -6.36 7.86 -13.16
CA ARG A 70 -7.69 7.69 -13.77
C ARG A 70 -7.64 7.59 -15.30
N THR A 71 -6.70 8.28 -15.94
CA THR A 71 -6.47 8.22 -17.39
C THR A 71 -5.57 7.05 -17.82
N GLY A 72 -5.17 6.18 -16.90
CA GLY A 72 -4.42 4.95 -17.21
C GLY A 72 -2.90 5.09 -17.25
N ALA A 73 -2.35 6.24 -16.85
CA ALA A 73 -0.89 6.40 -16.74
C ALA A 73 -0.34 5.50 -15.61
N GLN A 74 0.84 4.92 -15.85
CA GLN A 74 1.52 4.06 -14.88
C GLN A 74 2.23 4.89 -13.80
N VAL A 75 1.44 5.48 -12.89
CA VAL A 75 1.93 6.27 -11.76
C VAL A 75 1.55 5.60 -10.44
N ARG A 76 2.52 5.51 -9.52
CA ARG A 76 2.34 4.93 -8.19
C ARG A 76 2.75 5.92 -7.11
N TYR A 77 2.08 5.87 -5.97
CA TYR A 77 2.56 6.56 -4.77
C TYR A 77 3.75 5.79 -4.20
N GLY A 78 4.84 6.49 -3.89
CA GLY A 78 5.94 5.91 -3.13
C GLY A 78 5.67 5.90 -1.63
N ASP A 79 4.89 6.87 -1.14
CA ASP A 79 4.57 7.02 0.28
C ASP A 79 3.06 7.20 0.51
N CYS A 80 2.63 6.97 1.76
CA CYS A 80 1.23 7.18 2.13
C CYS A 80 0.87 8.67 2.16
N VAL A 81 -0.32 8.97 1.64
CA VAL A 81 -1.00 10.26 1.75
C VAL A 81 -2.31 10.04 2.52
N PRO A 82 -2.49 10.64 3.70
CA PRO A 82 -3.70 10.42 4.51
C PRO A 82 -4.98 10.69 3.70
N GLN A 83 -5.96 9.79 3.78
CA GLN A 83 -7.22 9.93 3.03
C GLN A 83 -8.03 11.16 3.48
N CYS A 84 -7.83 11.63 4.71
CA CYS A 84 -8.44 12.86 5.24
C CYS A 84 -7.78 14.16 4.75
N PHE A 85 -6.66 14.11 4.02
CA PHE A 85 -6.03 15.29 3.44
C PHE A 85 -6.72 15.74 2.15
N VAL A 86 -6.83 14.81 1.21
CA VAL A 86 -7.50 14.96 -0.09
C VAL A 86 -7.84 13.56 -0.59
N GLU A 87 -8.94 13.42 -1.33
CA GLU A 87 -9.28 12.15 -1.99
C GLU A 87 -8.09 11.64 -2.81
N ASN A 88 -7.61 10.45 -2.48
CA ASN A 88 -6.47 9.84 -3.13
C ASN A 88 -6.55 8.30 -3.06
N SER A 89 -5.80 7.64 -3.94
CA SER A 89 -5.71 6.20 -4.09
C SER A 89 -4.49 5.57 -3.39
N SER A 90 -3.75 6.34 -2.57
CA SER A 90 -2.66 5.81 -1.77
C SER A 90 -3.18 4.83 -0.69
N THR A 91 -2.27 4.06 -0.12
CA THR A 91 -2.55 3.09 0.94
C THR A 91 -1.64 3.33 2.13
N GLY A 92 -2.08 2.93 3.31
CA GLY A 92 -1.34 3.01 4.55
C GLY A 92 -0.04 2.21 4.49
N CYS A 93 0.99 2.75 5.13
CA CYS A 93 2.30 2.14 5.20
C CYS A 93 2.28 0.85 6.04
N LEU A 94 3.00 -0.18 5.59
CA LEU A 94 3.12 -1.49 6.26
C LEU A 94 4.44 -1.65 7.03
N ALA A 95 5.20 -0.56 7.22
CA ALA A 95 6.42 -0.55 8.03
C ALA A 95 6.15 -1.08 9.45
N GLY A 96 6.96 -2.04 9.90
CA GLY A 96 6.82 -2.73 11.18
C GLY A 96 5.65 -3.71 11.27
N VAL A 97 4.94 -3.96 10.15
CA VAL A 97 3.82 -4.92 10.03
C VAL A 97 4.11 -5.99 8.99
N ALA A 98 4.57 -5.60 7.79
CA ALA A 98 4.93 -6.53 6.72
C ALA A 98 6.38 -6.39 6.24
N TYR A 99 7.05 -5.30 6.59
CA TYR A 99 8.46 -5.08 6.26
C TYR A 99 9.17 -4.27 7.35
N CYS A 100 10.50 -4.35 7.35
CA CYS A 100 11.42 -3.48 8.08
C CYS A 100 12.52 -2.97 7.14
N ALA A 101 13.33 -2.04 7.62
CA ALA A 101 14.59 -1.66 7.01
C ALA A 101 15.76 -2.29 7.79
N VAL A 102 16.80 -2.66 7.06
CA VAL A 102 18.09 -3.07 7.64
C VAL A 102 19.13 -2.09 7.15
N ASP A 103 19.85 -1.45 8.05
CA ASP A 103 20.90 -0.51 7.68
C ASP A 103 22.23 -1.23 7.37
N PRO A 104 23.26 -0.53 6.84
CA PRO A 104 24.54 -1.16 6.50
C PRO A 104 25.30 -1.78 7.67
N TRP A 105 24.95 -1.46 8.92
CA TRP A 105 25.55 -2.03 10.13
C TRP A 105 24.77 -3.24 10.66
N GLY A 106 23.71 -3.67 9.96
CA GLY A 106 22.87 -4.79 10.34
C GLY A 106 21.77 -4.43 11.34
N ASN A 107 21.54 -3.15 11.63
CA ASN A 107 20.47 -2.75 12.55
C ASN A 107 19.10 -2.89 11.88
N LEU A 108 18.18 -3.54 12.57
CA LEU A 108 16.77 -3.60 12.20
C LEU A 108 16.07 -2.32 12.65
N ARG A 109 15.40 -1.65 11.70
CA ARG A 109 14.60 -0.44 11.91
C ARG A 109 13.19 -0.68 11.36
N PRO A 110 12.12 -0.12 11.93
CA PRO A 110 10.77 -0.39 11.44
C PRO A 110 10.53 0.20 10.04
N CYS A 111 11.19 1.32 9.70
CA CYS A 111 11.08 2.05 8.45
C CYS A 111 12.44 2.66 8.08
N ASN A 112 12.71 2.84 6.78
CA ASN A 112 13.92 3.50 6.27
C ASN A 112 14.05 4.96 6.75
N HIS A 113 12.93 5.64 7.02
CA HIS A 113 12.89 7.00 7.55
C HIS A 113 12.95 7.07 9.08
N SER A 114 12.71 5.97 9.80
CA SER A 114 12.59 5.97 11.27
C SER A 114 13.95 5.92 11.95
N PRO A 115 14.36 6.86 12.80
CA PRO A 115 15.62 6.75 13.54
C PRO A 115 15.63 5.60 14.57
N THR A 116 14.49 4.97 14.85
CA THR A 116 14.37 3.89 15.84
C THR A 116 15.09 2.63 15.39
N VAL A 117 16.06 2.18 16.20
CA VAL A 117 16.72 0.87 16.07
C VAL A 117 16.06 -0.12 17.02
N ALA A 118 15.59 -1.25 16.49
CA ALA A 118 15.00 -2.35 17.27
C ALA A 118 16.06 -3.34 17.79
N GLY A 119 17.24 -3.38 17.17
CA GLY A 119 18.40 -4.20 17.53
C GLY A 119 19.23 -4.56 16.30
N SER A 120 20.23 -5.43 16.46
CA SER A 120 21.13 -5.86 15.39
C SER A 120 20.87 -7.31 14.96
N LEU A 121 20.73 -7.53 13.65
CA LEU A 121 20.63 -8.86 13.05
C LEU A 121 21.95 -9.63 13.06
N LEU A 122 23.07 -8.96 13.39
CA LEU A 122 24.36 -9.61 13.62
C LEU A 122 24.41 -10.32 14.98
N GLU A 123 23.51 -9.96 15.90
CA GLU A 123 23.50 -10.44 17.29
C GLU A 123 22.27 -11.30 17.58
N GLN A 124 21.11 -10.98 17.00
CA GLN A 124 19.84 -11.63 17.30
C GLN A 124 19.06 -11.99 16.02
N PRO A 125 18.33 -13.12 16.00
CA PRO A 125 17.41 -13.43 14.92
C PRO A 125 16.33 -12.35 14.75
N VAL A 126 15.73 -12.29 13.56
CA VAL A 126 14.72 -11.27 13.20
C VAL A 126 13.48 -11.32 14.11
N GLU A 127 13.04 -12.51 14.53
CA GLU A 127 11.78 -12.71 15.25
C GLU A 127 11.77 -12.02 16.64
N PRO A 128 12.75 -12.24 17.54
CA PRO A 128 12.86 -11.48 18.78
C PRO A 128 12.90 -9.95 18.57
N LEU A 129 13.65 -9.48 17.56
CA LEU A 129 13.72 -8.05 17.25
C LEU A 129 12.38 -7.50 16.76
N TRP A 130 11.64 -8.29 15.98
CA TRP A 130 10.32 -7.95 15.45
C TRP A 130 9.25 -7.81 16.55
N HIS A 131 9.39 -8.62 17.61
CA HIS A 131 8.56 -8.61 18.82
C HIS A 131 9.13 -7.71 19.94
N SER A 132 10.17 -6.92 19.66
CA SER A 132 10.73 -6.00 20.64
C SER A 132 9.78 -4.86 20.99
N ALA A 133 9.95 -4.29 22.19
CA ALA A 133 9.22 -3.11 22.64
C ALA A 133 9.36 -1.91 21.69
N ALA A 134 10.49 -1.77 20.99
CA ALA A 134 10.69 -0.73 20.00
C ALA A 134 9.74 -0.88 18.81
N MET A 135 9.59 -2.11 18.29
CA MET A 135 8.67 -2.42 17.20
C MET A 135 7.20 -2.35 17.63
N GLU A 136 6.88 -2.77 18.87
CA GLU A 136 5.53 -2.61 19.43
C GLU A 136 5.14 -1.14 19.57
N ARG A 137 6.03 -0.31 20.13
CA ARG A 137 5.83 1.14 20.21
C ARG A 137 5.63 1.75 18.83
N TRP A 138 6.43 1.36 17.83
CA TRP A 138 6.25 1.81 16.45
C TRP A 138 4.87 1.45 15.89
N ARG A 139 4.42 0.20 16.10
CA ARG A 139 3.09 -0.24 15.67
C ARG A 139 1.97 0.55 16.35
N GLY A 140 2.16 0.94 17.60
CA GLY A 140 1.21 1.72 18.40
C GLY A 140 1.18 3.23 18.12
N MET A 141 2.07 3.77 17.28
CA MET A 141 2.08 5.20 16.91
C MET A 141 0.93 5.57 15.96
N ILE A 142 -0.29 5.43 16.45
CA ILE A 142 -1.52 5.72 15.71
C ILE A 142 -2.23 6.87 16.43
N PRO A 143 -2.58 7.97 15.72
CA PRO A 143 -3.33 9.05 16.33
C PRO A 143 -4.67 8.55 16.88
N VAL A 144 -5.01 8.92 18.12
CA VAL A 144 -6.25 8.49 18.79
C VAL A 144 -7.49 8.83 17.96
N THR A 145 -7.49 9.97 17.28
CA THR A 145 -8.59 10.39 16.39
C THR A 145 -8.81 9.46 15.21
N CYS A 146 -7.80 8.69 14.80
CA CYS A 146 -7.92 7.73 13.71
C CYS A 146 -8.63 6.43 14.12
N HIS A 147 -8.77 6.12 15.41
CA HIS A 147 -9.40 4.87 15.87
C HIS A 147 -10.88 4.76 15.49
N THR A 148 -11.57 5.88 15.27
CA THR A 148 -12.97 5.94 14.83
C THR A 148 -13.10 6.33 13.36
N CYS A 149 -12.00 6.48 12.63
CA CYS A 149 -12.01 6.88 11.23
C CYS A 149 -12.46 5.72 10.34
N ALA A 150 -13.42 5.98 9.46
CA ALA A 150 -13.95 4.98 8.52
C ALA A 150 -12.87 4.43 7.56
N GLU A 151 -11.86 5.25 7.23
CA GLU A 151 -10.75 4.88 6.34
C GLU A 151 -9.54 4.26 7.07
N PHE A 152 -9.63 4.01 8.39
CA PHE A 152 -8.49 3.54 9.18
C PHE A 152 -7.88 2.25 8.65
N SER A 153 -8.72 1.29 8.26
CA SER A 153 -8.29 -0.01 7.70
C SER A 153 -7.48 0.09 6.41
N ARG A 154 -7.58 1.23 5.71
CA ARG A 154 -6.82 1.52 4.49
C ARG A 154 -5.67 2.49 4.73
N CYS A 155 -5.85 3.48 5.61
CA CYS A 155 -4.91 4.58 5.86
C CYS A 155 -3.82 4.25 6.88
N HIS A 156 -4.18 3.49 7.92
CA HIS A 156 -3.34 3.20 9.10
C HIS A 156 -2.87 4.44 9.89
N GLY A 157 -3.54 5.59 9.75
CA GLY A 157 -3.29 6.77 10.59
C GLY A 157 -2.16 7.71 10.12
N GLY A 158 -1.77 7.63 8.84
CA GLY A 158 -0.74 8.51 8.26
C GLY A 158 0.69 7.96 8.38
N CYS A 159 1.69 8.82 8.17
CA CYS A 159 3.10 8.43 8.18
C CYS A 159 3.68 8.47 9.61
N ARG A 160 3.93 7.28 10.17
CA ARG A 160 4.58 7.08 11.48
C ARG A 160 6.00 7.65 11.55
N ALA A 161 6.75 7.65 10.45
CA ALA A 161 8.09 8.24 10.45
C ALA A 161 8.04 9.75 10.70
N LEU A 162 7.02 10.45 10.22
CA LEU A 162 6.86 11.89 10.49
C LEU A 162 6.54 12.17 11.96
N VAL A 163 5.90 11.24 12.68
CA VAL A 163 5.70 11.35 14.14
C VAL A 163 7.05 11.43 14.86
N GLU A 164 8.05 10.67 14.42
CA GLU A 164 9.39 10.69 15.02
C GLU A 164 10.26 11.85 14.51
N LEU A 165 10.08 12.25 13.25
CA LEU A 165 10.93 13.24 12.58
C LEU A 165 10.48 14.70 12.74
N ARG A 166 9.23 14.94 13.15
CA ARG A 166 8.63 16.28 13.21
C ARG A 166 8.44 16.76 14.66
N PRO A 167 8.70 18.04 14.96
CA PRO A 167 8.46 18.62 16.28
C PRO A 167 7.00 18.46 16.76
N GLU A 168 6.05 18.50 15.84
CA GLU A 168 4.61 18.38 16.14
C GLU A 168 4.18 16.95 16.49
N GLN A 169 5.08 15.97 16.37
CA GLN A 169 4.84 14.55 16.64
C GLN A 169 3.59 14.00 15.93
N ARG A 170 3.39 14.44 14.70
CA ARG A 170 2.30 13.98 13.84
C ARG A 170 2.68 14.11 12.38
N ASP A 171 1.95 13.38 11.54
CA ASP A 171 1.92 13.66 10.12
C ASP A 171 1.09 14.95 9.87
N PRO A 172 1.69 16.01 9.30
CA PRO A 172 1.02 17.30 9.12
C PRO A 172 -0.18 17.24 8.17
N LEU A 173 -0.30 16.19 7.36
CA LEU A 173 -1.42 15.98 6.45
C LEU A 173 -2.61 15.25 7.10
N VAL A 174 -2.45 14.73 8.32
CA VAL A 174 -3.57 14.10 9.03
C VAL A 174 -4.55 15.19 9.50
N GLY A 175 -5.71 15.19 8.85
CA GLY A 175 -6.88 15.99 9.21
C GLY A 175 -7.87 15.26 10.11
N ALA A 176 -9.11 15.75 10.14
CA ALA A 176 -10.20 15.14 10.91
C ALA A 176 -10.54 13.72 10.40
N PRO A 177 -11.01 12.82 11.29
CA PRO A 177 -11.44 11.48 10.88
C PRO A 177 -12.59 11.56 9.89
N LEU A 178 -12.55 10.70 8.87
CA LEU A 178 -13.61 10.57 7.91
C LEU A 178 -14.71 9.67 8.47
N THR A 179 -15.98 10.04 8.24
CA THR A 179 -17.15 9.30 8.70
C THR A 179 -17.68 8.32 7.65
N GLN A 180 -17.21 8.43 6.41
CA GLN A 180 -17.61 7.58 5.29
C GLN A 180 -16.38 7.01 4.62
N VAL A 181 -16.48 5.74 4.22
CA VAL A 181 -15.47 5.09 3.38
C VAL A 181 -15.74 5.48 1.94
N HIS A 182 -14.69 5.73 1.16
CA HIS A 182 -14.82 5.84 -0.28
C HIS A 182 -15.31 4.50 -0.83
N PRO A 183 -16.38 4.49 -1.63
CA PRO A 183 -16.91 3.24 -2.15
C PRO A 183 -15.82 2.51 -2.94
N PRO A 184 -15.68 1.19 -2.77
CA PRO A 184 -14.72 0.42 -3.54
C PRO A 184 -15.02 0.59 -5.03
N LYS A 185 -13.95 0.56 -5.85
CA LYS A 185 -14.09 0.64 -7.31
C LYS A 185 -14.99 -0.51 -7.77
N GLN A 186 -16.09 -0.17 -8.45
CA GLN A 186 -16.97 -1.18 -9.02
C GLN A 186 -16.25 -1.91 -10.16
N ILE A 187 -16.26 -3.25 -10.10
CA ILE A 187 -15.76 -4.12 -11.16
C ILE A 187 -16.96 -4.88 -11.71
N ARG A 188 -17.02 -5.01 -13.03
CA ARG A 188 -17.99 -5.87 -13.70
C ARG A 188 -17.27 -7.15 -14.12
N LEU A 189 -17.70 -8.28 -13.57
CA LEU A 189 -17.18 -9.61 -13.90
C LEU A 189 -18.31 -10.44 -14.52
N HIS A 190 -17.99 -11.24 -15.53
CA HIS A 190 -18.98 -12.13 -16.13
C HIS A 190 -19.27 -13.30 -15.19
N LYS A 191 -20.56 -13.58 -14.93
CA LYS A 191 -21.00 -14.55 -13.92
C LYS A 191 -20.50 -15.99 -14.15
N GLY A 192 -20.20 -16.34 -15.40
CA GLY A 192 -19.66 -17.65 -15.77
C GLY A 192 -18.15 -17.80 -15.59
N LEU A 193 -17.44 -16.75 -15.15
CA LEU A 193 -15.99 -16.87 -14.91
C LEU A 193 -15.72 -17.80 -13.72
N ARG A 194 -14.61 -18.52 -13.77
CA ARG A 194 -14.14 -19.46 -12.73
C ARG A 194 -12.85 -18.92 -12.12
N PRO A 195 -12.82 -18.59 -10.83
CA PRO A 195 -11.59 -18.16 -10.17
C PRO A 195 -10.64 -19.34 -9.95
N VAL A 196 -9.39 -19.17 -10.38
CA VAL A 196 -8.30 -20.14 -10.24
C VAL A 196 -7.21 -19.56 -9.36
N ARG A 197 -6.72 -20.35 -8.39
CA ARG A 197 -5.65 -19.91 -7.48
C ARG A 197 -4.33 -19.74 -8.21
N GLN A 198 -3.68 -18.62 -7.96
CA GLN A 198 -2.35 -18.31 -8.47
C GLN A 198 -1.35 -18.02 -7.34
N HIS A 199 -1.61 -18.54 -6.14
CA HIS A 199 -0.86 -18.23 -4.92
C HIS A 199 -0.56 -19.48 -4.10
N ARG A 200 0.46 -19.40 -3.26
CA ARG A 200 0.71 -20.34 -2.16
C ARG A 200 -0.07 -19.88 -0.93
N ILE A 201 -0.48 -20.83 -0.10
CA ILE A 201 -1.13 -20.58 1.18
C ILE A 201 -0.25 -21.09 2.32
N ARG A 202 -0.15 -20.30 3.40
CA ARG A 202 0.46 -20.69 4.67
C ARG A 202 -0.55 -20.45 5.79
N GLN A 203 -0.66 -21.40 6.72
CA GLN A 203 -1.50 -21.26 7.89
C GLN A 203 -0.72 -20.50 8.98
N GLU A 204 -1.44 -19.64 9.70
CA GLU A 204 -0.96 -18.83 10.83
C GLU A 204 -1.97 -18.91 11.98
N ASP A 205 -1.57 -18.52 13.18
CA ASP A 205 -2.47 -18.51 14.34
C ASP A 205 -3.68 -17.56 14.17
N PHE A 206 -3.53 -16.53 13.33
CA PHE A 206 -4.61 -15.59 13.01
C PHE A 206 -5.44 -15.96 11.76
N GLY A 207 -5.10 -17.05 11.05
CA GLY A 207 -5.78 -17.45 9.82
C GLY A 207 -4.83 -17.97 8.76
N TYR A 208 -4.85 -17.36 7.57
CA TYR A 208 -4.00 -17.78 6.47
C TYR A 208 -3.32 -16.59 5.78
N VAL A 209 -2.18 -16.86 5.15
CA VAL A 209 -1.43 -15.90 4.35
C VAL A 209 -1.30 -16.42 2.92
N LEU A 210 -1.76 -15.61 1.97
CA LEU A 210 -1.65 -15.87 0.53
C LEU A 210 -0.40 -15.19 -0.02
N MET A 211 0.38 -15.93 -0.81
CA MET A 211 1.68 -15.46 -1.33
C MET A 211 1.82 -15.73 -2.83
N ARG A 212 2.06 -14.69 -3.64
CA ARG A 212 2.49 -14.78 -5.06
C ARG A 212 3.58 -13.74 -5.32
N GLY A 213 4.82 -14.19 -5.53
CA GLY A 213 5.97 -13.28 -5.64
C GLY A 213 6.12 -12.43 -4.38
N ASN A 214 6.11 -11.10 -4.53
CA ASN A 214 6.15 -10.14 -3.43
C ASN A 214 4.77 -9.75 -2.87
N ARG A 215 3.69 -10.36 -3.35
CA ARG A 215 2.33 -10.07 -2.89
C ARG A 215 1.98 -10.97 -1.73
N VAL A 216 1.67 -10.36 -0.59
CA VAL A 216 1.29 -11.04 0.65
C VAL A 216 -0.06 -10.50 1.11
N VAL A 217 -1.05 -11.37 1.27
CA VAL A 217 -2.41 -11.01 1.72
C VAL A 217 -2.84 -11.93 2.84
N PRO A 218 -3.06 -11.41 4.07
CA PRO A 218 -3.69 -12.18 5.13
C PRO A 218 -5.18 -12.35 4.83
N ILE A 219 -5.72 -13.52 5.15
CA ILE A 219 -7.16 -13.83 5.09
C ILE A 219 -7.57 -14.50 6.39
N SER A 220 -8.80 -14.24 6.82
CA SER A 220 -9.34 -14.83 8.04
C SER A 220 -9.62 -16.32 7.87
N VAL A 221 -9.78 -17.04 9.00
CA VAL A 221 -10.24 -18.43 8.99
C VAL A 221 -11.63 -18.55 8.35
N GLU A 222 -12.49 -17.56 8.55
CA GLU A 222 -13.87 -17.51 8.00
C GLU A 222 -13.91 -17.46 6.48
N ASP A 223 -12.88 -16.88 5.85
CA ASP A 223 -12.81 -16.71 4.40
C ASP A 223 -12.21 -17.92 3.67
N LYS A 224 -11.68 -18.90 4.42
CA LYS A 224 -11.07 -20.10 3.87
C LYS A 224 -12.00 -20.92 2.95
N PRO A 225 -13.29 -21.12 3.27
CA PRO A 225 -14.21 -21.83 2.37
C PRO A 225 -14.42 -21.12 1.02
N ILE A 226 -14.43 -19.78 1.01
CA ILE A 226 -14.53 -18.98 -0.23
C ILE A 226 -13.27 -19.20 -1.07
N LEU A 227 -12.09 -19.14 -0.43
CA LEU A 227 -10.83 -19.44 -1.10
C LEU A 227 -10.82 -20.87 -1.65
N ASP A 228 -11.39 -21.81 -0.91
CA ASP A 228 -11.41 -23.20 -1.32
C ASP A 228 -12.24 -23.41 -2.60
N ALA A 229 -13.34 -22.67 -2.74
CA ALA A 229 -14.15 -22.65 -3.96
C ALA A 229 -13.47 -21.96 -5.17
N CYS A 230 -12.34 -21.27 -4.97
CA CYS A 230 -11.57 -20.65 -6.05
C CYS A 230 -10.58 -21.63 -6.72
N ASP A 231 -11.01 -22.85 -6.99
CA ASP A 231 -10.19 -23.95 -7.54
C ASP A 231 -10.34 -24.15 -9.06
N GLY A 232 -11.00 -23.20 -9.75
CA GLY A 232 -11.31 -23.30 -11.17
C GLY A 232 -12.54 -24.14 -11.51
N ARG A 233 -13.29 -24.66 -10.52
CA ARG A 233 -14.51 -25.45 -10.77
C ARG A 233 -15.77 -24.63 -10.60
N ALA A 234 -15.87 -23.84 -9.53
CA ALA A 234 -17.04 -23.02 -9.28
C ALA A 234 -17.02 -21.75 -10.14
N THR A 235 -18.17 -21.39 -10.70
CA THR A 235 -18.38 -20.09 -11.36
C THR A 235 -18.58 -18.98 -10.32
N LEU A 236 -18.37 -17.72 -10.70
CA LEU A 236 -18.70 -16.57 -9.87
C LEU A 236 -20.17 -16.58 -9.44
N HIS A 237 -21.08 -17.04 -10.31
CA HIS A 237 -22.49 -17.21 -9.95
C HIS A 237 -22.70 -18.22 -8.81
N GLN A 238 -22.01 -19.37 -8.85
CA GLN A 238 -22.10 -20.37 -7.80
C GLN A 238 -21.47 -19.88 -6.49
N ILE A 239 -20.35 -19.16 -6.58
CA ILE A 239 -19.72 -18.52 -5.42
C ILE A 239 -20.65 -17.48 -4.78
N GLU A 240 -21.33 -16.68 -5.59
CA GLU A 240 -22.35 -15.73 -5.10
C GLU A 240 -23.52 -16.45 -4.41
N GLN A 241 -23.98 -17.57 -4.97
CA GLN A 241 -25.05 -18.36 -4.35
C GLN A 241 -24.64 -18.96 -3.00
N SER A 242 -23.38 -19.41 -2.87
CA SER A 242 -22.90 -20.05 -1.64
C SER A 242 -22.44 -19.05 -0.57
N PHE A 243 -21.86 -17.91 -0.95
CA PHE A 243 -21.17 -17.00 -0.04
C PHE A 243 -21.65 -15.54 -0.14
N GLY A 244 -22.64 -15.26 -1.00
CA GLY A 244 -23.20 -13.94 -1.22
C GLY A 244 -22.18 -12.92 -1.75
N GLN A 245 -22.48 -11.65 -1.50
CA GLN A 245 -21.62 -10.53 -1.88
C GLN A 245 -20.25 -10.54 -1.18
N ARG A 246 -20.14 -11.15 0.01
CA ARG A 246 -18.85 -11.34 0.69
C ARG A 246 -17.92 -12.20 -0.15
N GLY A 247 -18.43 -13.32 -0.70
CA GLY A 247 -17.68 -14.20 -1.59
C GLY A 247 -17.15 -13.48 -2.83
N LEU A 248 -18.05 -12.80 -3.55
CA LEU A 248 -17.67 -12.02 -4.73
C LEU A 248 -16.68 -10.90 -4.41
N GLY A 249 -16.88 -10.21 -3.27
CA GLY A 249 -15.98 -9.16 -2.80
C GLY A 249 -14.55 -9.67 -2.57
N LEU A 250 -14.40 -10.83 -1.92
CA LEU A 250 -13.10 -11.46 -1.71
C LEU A 250 -12.46 -11.88 -3.04
N VAL A 251 -13.22 -12.55 -3.91
CA VAL A 251 -12.71 -12.98 -5.23
C VAL A 251 -12.24 -11.79 -6.07
N ALA A 252 -13.04 -10.72 -6.12
CA ALA A 252 -12.69 -9.50 -6.83
C ALA A 252 -11.41 -8.85 -6.26
N ALA A 253 -11.29 -8.79 -4.93
CA ALA A 253 -10.10 -8.24 -4.27
C ALA A 253 -8.85 -9.07 -4.56
N LEU A 254 -8.94 -10.40 -4.51
CA LEU A 254 -7.83 -11.30 -4.80
C LEU A 254 -7.44 -11.28 -6.29
N TYR A 255 -8.41 -11.19 -7.20
CA TYR A 255 -8.18 -11.02 -8.63
C TYR A 255 -7.46 -9.70 -8.95
N GLN A 256 -7.90 -8.57 -8.36
CA GLN A 256 -7.21 -7.28 -8.53
C GLN A 256 -5.77 -7.31 -7.99
N LYS A 257 -5.54 -8.07 -6.93
CA LYS A 257 -4.20 -8.33 -6.38
C LYS A 257 -3.45 -9.43 -7.14
N GLY A 258 -4.01 -9.96 -8.24
CA GLY A 258 -3.49 -11.05 -9.05
C GLY A 258 -3.10 -12.28 -8.24
N LEU A 259 -3.81 -12.56 -7.16
CA LEU A 259 -3.72 -13.83 -6.42
C LEU A 259 -4.69 -14.87 -7.00
N LEU A 260 -5.64 -14.43 -7.83
CA LEU A 260 -6.52 -15.28 -8.63
C LEU A 260 -6.41 -14.88 -10.10
N GLU A 261 -6.66 -15.85 -10.97
CA GLU A 261 -7.04 -15.63 -12.37
C GLU A 261 -8.52 -15.98 -12.56
N LEU A 262 -9.17 -15.38 -13.55
CA LEU A 262 -10.57 -15.62 -13.86
C LEU A 262 -10.64 -16.22 -15.26
N GLU A 263 -10.96 -17.51 -15.33
CA GLU A 263 -11.05 -18.26 -16.58
C GLU A 263 -12.50 -18.34 -17.07
N PRO A 264 -12.76 -18.41 -18.38
CA PRO A 264 -14.09 -18.72 -18.90
C PRO A 264 -14.58 -20.08 -18.39
N ALA A 265 -15.90 -20.23 -18.22
CA ALA A 265 -16.50 -21.56 -18.20
C ALA A 265 -16.51 -22.09 -19.64
N ASP A 266 -16.05 -23.33 -19.80
CA ASP A 266 -16.20 -24.09 -21.06
C ASP A 266 -17.67 -24.39 -21.35
#